data_AF-A0A6G0RYZ8-F1
#
_entry.id   AF-A0A6G0RYZ8-F1
#
_cell.length_a   1.000
_cell.length_b   1.000
_cell.length_c   1.000
_cell.angle_alpha   90.00
_cell.angle_beta   90.00
_cell.angle_gamma   90.00
#
_symmetry.space_group_name_H-M   'P 1'
#
loop_
_entity.id
_entity.type
_entity.pdbx_description
1 polymer ?
#
loop_
_entity_poly.entity_id
_entity_poly.type
_entity_poly.pdbx_seq_one_letter_code
_entity_poly.pdbx_strand_id
1 'polypeptide(L)'
;MSPLKDDDLSRVVPSVRRAAKIMSGAITFVRQLAEWGMGSVEKVYHRLLLPLLYDVNKRKMRLDNLFRLSNFRVRTVSISQIRTTHFHGHEDIL
;
A
#
# COMPACT_ATOMS: atom_id res chain seq x y z
N MET A 1 -2.87 -9.06 -11.50
CA MET A 1 -1.73 -8.49 -12.24
C MET A 1 -0.53 -8.44 -11.29
N SER A 2 0.63 -8.95 -11.70
CA SER A 2 1.83 -9.00 -10.85
C SER A 2 2.84 -7.95 -11.31
N PRO A 3 3.65 -7.38 -10.39
CA PRO A 3 4.77 -6.53 -10.79
C PRO A 3 5.69 -7.27 -11.76
N LEU A 4 6.22 -6.54 -12.74
CA LEU A 4 7.26 -7.04 -13.63
C LEU A 4 8.59 -7.02 -12.90
N LYS A 5 9.39 -8.08 -13.06
CA LYS A 5 10.79 -8.08 -12.62
C LYS A 5 11.62 -7.18 -13.53
N ASP A 6 12.78 -6.74 -13.06
CA ASP A 6 13.66 -5.86 -13.83
C ASP A 6 14.12 -6.48 -15.17
N ASP A 7 14.38 -7.79 -15.17
CA ASP A 7 14.71 -8.54 -16.38
C ASP A 7 13.54 -8.54 -17.39
N ASP A 8 12.30 -8.69 -16.91
CA ASP A 8 11.12 -8.64 -17.77
C ASP A 8 10.89 -7.22 -18.34
N LEU A 9 11.13 -6.18 -17.54
CA LEU A 9 11.05 -4.77 -17.98
C LEU A 9 12.07 -4.44 -19.08
N SER A 10 13.24 -5.09 -19.05
CA SER A 10 14.28 -4.92 -20.06
C SER A 10 13.94 -5.56 -21.40
N ARG A 11 13.06 -6.58 -21.38
CA ARG A 11 12.56 -7.31 -22.56
C ARG A 11 11.36 -6.63 -23.24
N VAL A 12 10.74 -5.66 -22.56
CA VAL A 12 9.65 -4.85 -23.12
C VAL A 12 10.17 -3.92 -24.23
N VAL A 13 9.37 -3.76 -25.28
CA VAL A 13 9.62 -2.86 -26.42
C VAL A 13 10.01 -1.46 -25.90
N PRO A 14 11.10 -0.85 -26.40
CA PRO A 14 11.61 0.41 -25.85
C PRO A 14 10.57 1.53 -25.77
N SER A 15 9.66 1.63 -26.74
CA SER A 15 8.61 2.66 -26.81
C SER A 15 7.61 2.59 -25.66
N VAL A 16 7.35 1.41 -25.09
CA VAL A 16 6.36 1.22 -24.00
C VAL A 16 7.02 0.95 -22.65
N ARG A 17 8.35 0.83 -22.60
CA ARG A 17 9.11 0.51 -21.39
C ARG A 17 8.86 1.48 -20.24
N ARG A 18 8.75 2.79 -20.54
CA ARG A 18 8.46 3.81 -19.51
C ARG A 18 7.09 3.58 -18.87
N ALA A 19 6.06 3.38 -19.69
CA ALA A 19 4.71 3.11 -19.18
C ALA A 19 4.65 1.79 -18.40
N ALA A 20 5.35 0.75 -18.86
CA ALA A 20 5.45 -0.54 -18.17
C ALA A 20 6.14 -0.41 -16.80
N LYS A 21 7.20 0.40 -16.68
CA LYS A 21 7.88 0.71 -15.40
C LYS A 21 6.93 1.40 -14.43
N ILE A 22 6.23 2.45 -14.88
CA ILE A 22 5.27 3.20 -14.04
C ILE A 22 4.16 2.27 -13.54
N MET A 23 3.56 1.47 -14.43
CA MET A 23 2.52 0.52 -14.03
C MET A 23 3.04 -0.53 -13.06
N SER A 24 4.23 -1.10 -13.29
CA SER A 24 4.84 -2.07 -12.38
C SER A 24 5.11 -1.47 -11.00
N GLY A 25 5.65 -0.24 -10.96
CA GLY A 25 5.88 0.53 -9.73
C GLY A 25 4.58 0.78 -8.96
N ALA A 26 3.52 1.20 -9.66
CA ALA A 26 2.20 1.41 -9.05
C ALA A 26 1.60 0.11 -8.47
N ILE A 27 1.75 -1.03 -9.16
CA ILE A 27 1.29 -2.32 -8.64
C ILE A 27 2.08 -2.69 -7.38
N THR A 28 3.40 -2.54 -7.39
CA THR A 28 4.25 -2.80 -6.22
C THR A 28 3.87 -1.89 -5.04
N PHE A 29 3.69 -0.59 -5.30
CA PHE A 29 3.23 0.39 -4.31
C PHE A 29 1.94 -0.08 -3.63
N VAL A 30 0.88 -0.34 -4.40
CA VAL A 30 -0.42 -0.76 -3.83
C VAL A 30 -0.31 -2.04 -3.00
N ARG A 31 0.52 -3.02 -3.43
CA ARG A 31 0.72 -4.27 -2.69
C ARG A 31 1.45 -4.05 -1.38
N GLN A 32 2.58 -3.34 -1.40
CA GLN A 32 3.34 -3.04 -0.19
C GLN A 32 2.50 -2.24 0.82
N LEU A 33 1.65 -1.33 0.33
CA LEU A 33 0.72 -0.61 1.19
C LEU A 33 -0.31 -1.50 1.87
N ALA A 34 -0.89 -2.45 1.13
CA ALA A 34 -1.83 -3.41 1.71
C ALA A 34 -1.13 -4.28 2.77
N GLU A 35 0.07 -4.77 2.47
CA GLU A 35 0.88 -5.60 3.37
C GLU A 35 1.30 -4.85 4.64
N TRP A 36 1.83 -3.63 4.51
CA TRP A 36 2.23 -2.80 5.64
C TRP A 36 1.02 -2.36 6.47
N GLY A 37 -0.07 -1.99 5.80
CA GLY A 37 -1.33 -1.65 6.44
C GLY A 37 -1.83 -2.81 7.30
N MET A 38 -1.96 -4.00 6.72
CA MET A 38 -2.42 -5.19 7.44
C MET A 38 -1.46 -5.59 8.57
N GLY A 39 -0.15 -5.59 8.31
CA GLY A 39 0.87 -5.91 9.31
C GLY A 39 0.89 -4.94 10.49
N SER A 40 0.57 -3.66 10.26
CA SER A 40 0.39 -2.67 11.32
C SER A 40 -0.81 -3.00 12.21
N VAL A 41 -1.94 -3.37 11.61
CA VAL A 41 -3.15 -3.78 12.35
C VAL A 41 -2.86 -5.02 13.19
N GLU A 42 -2.34 -6.08 12.58
CA GLU A 42 -2.08 -7.34 13.26
C GLU A 42 -1.15 -7.17 14.47
N LYS A 43 -0.06 -6.40 14.31
CA LYS A 43 0.88 -6.10 15.41
C LYS A 43 0.19 -5.42 16.60
N VAL A 44 -0.77 -4.51 16.35
CA VAL A 44 -1.51 -3.84 17.43
C VAL A 44 -2.44 -4.81 18.16
N TYR A 45 -3.19 -5.64 17.43
CA TYR A 45 -4.05 -6.66 18.04
C TYR A 45 -3.24 -7.65 18.89
N HIS A 46 -2.09 -8.11 18.37
CA HIS A 46 -1.17 -8.96 19.12
C HIS A 46 -0.68 -8.30 20.41
N ARG A 47 -0.25 -7.03 20.35
CA ARG A 47 0.22 -6.28 21.54
C ARG A 47 -0.87 -6.07 22.58
N LEU A 48 -2.12 -5.90 22.14
CA LEU A 48 -3.27 -5.73 23.03
C LEU A 48 -3.83 -7.07 23.55
N LEU A 49 -3.24 -8.21 23.15
CA LEU A 49 -3.76 -9.55 23.45
C LEU A 49 -5.23 -9.73 23.01
N LEU A 50 -5.63 -9.01 21.96
CA LEU A 50 -6.98 -9.06 21.41
C LEU A 50 -7.01 -9.99 20.21
N PRO A 51 -7.93 -10.97 20.14
CA PRO A 51 -8.11 -11.76 18.94
C PRO A 51 -8.73 -10.88 17.85
N LEU A 52 -8.28 -11.09 16.61
CA LEU A 52 -9.02 -10.64 15.44
C LEU A 52 -10.39 -11.32 15.44
N LEU A 53 -11.45 -10.51 15.51
CA LEU A 53 -12.85 -10.98 15.56
C LEU A 53 -13.10 -12.07 14.50
N TYR A 54 -13.60 -13.24 14.88
CA TYR A 54 -13.87 -14.35 13.95
C TYR A 54 -15.01 -14.02 12.97
N ASP A 55 -16.02 -13.30 13.45
CA ASP A 55 -17.15 -12.82 12.65
C ASP A 55 -16.66 -11.90 11.51
N VAL A 56 -16.86 -12.37 10.27
CA VAL A 56 -16.40 -11.71 9.05
C VAL A 56 -17.00 -10.32 8.89
N ASN A 57 -18.28 -10.15 9.22
CA ASN A 57 -18.97 -8.87 9.07
C ASN A 57 -18.46 -7.84 10.08
N LYS A 58 -18.31 -8.26 11.34
CA LYS A 58 -17.77 -7.40 12.40
C LYS A 58 -16.30 -7.06 12.14
N ARG A 59 -15.50 -8.02 11.66
CA ARG A 59 -14.10 -7.80 11.27
C ARG A 59 -14.02 -6.77 10.14
N LYS A 60 -14.83 -6.92 9.08
CA LYS A 60 -14.88 -5.98 7.95
C LYS A 60 -15.22 -4.57 8.44
N MET A 61 -16.27 -4.41 9.23
CA MET A 61 -16.68 -3.11 9.78
C MET A 61 -15.57 -2.47 10.61
N ARG A 62 -14.88 -3.25 11.45
CA ARG A 62 -13.82 -2.73 12.32
C ARG A 62 -12.59 -2.28 11.53
N LEU A 63 -12.19 -3.05 10.52
CA LEU A 63 -11.11 -2.67 9.61
C LEU A 63 -11.49 -1.42 8.81
N ASP A 64 -12.71 -1.35 8.26
CA ASP A 64 -13.18 -0.18 7.51
C ASP A 64 -13.13 1.10 8.37
N ASN A 65 -13.60 1.02 9.62
CA ASN A 65 -13.51 2.12 10.58
C ASN A 65 -12.07 2.54 10.86
N LEU A 66 -11.16 1.58 11.06
CA LEU A 66 -9.75 1.86 11.32
C LEU A 66 -9.09 2.59 10.14
N PHE A 67 -9.32 2.12 8.92
CA PHE A 67 -8.75 2.75 7.71
C PHE A 67 -9.38 4.12 7.44
N ARG A 68 -10.70 4.29 7.64
CA ARG A 68 -11.37 5.60 7.52
C ARG A 68 -10.82 6.62 8.52
N LEU A 69 -10.64 6.23 9.78
CA LEU A 69 -10.07 7.11 10.81
C LEU A 69 -8.62 7.47 10.50
N SER A 70 -7.81 6.51 10.04
CA SER A 70 -6.44 6.78 9.61
C SER A 70 -6.41 7.76 8.43
N ASN A 71 -7.27 7.56 7.43
CA ASN A 71 -7.38 8.45 6.28
C ASN A 71 -7.88 9.85 6.67
N PHE A 72 -8.84 9.94 7.58
CA PHE A 72 -9.29 11.21 8.14
C PHE A 72 -8.13 11.96 8.81
N ARG A 73 -7.37 11.29 9.69
CA ARG A 73 -6.17 11.86 10.32
C ARG A 73 -5.21 12.38 9.26
N VAL A 74 -4.86 11.57 8.26
CA VAL A 74 -3.94 11.93 7.18
C VAL A 74 -4.43 13.16 6.41
N ARG A 75 -5.72 13.26 6.08
CA ARG A 75 -6.28 14.44 5.40
C ARG A 75 -6.22 15.71 6.24
N THR A 76 -6.43 15.57 7.55
CA THR A 76 -6.41 16.70 8.48
C THR A 76 -4.99 17.20 8.76
N VAL A 77 -4.02 16.30 8.96
CA VAL A 77 -2.65 16.66 9.39
C VAL A 77 -1.62 16.62 8.26
N SER A 78 -1.98 16.11 7.08
CA SER A 78 -1.10 15.92 5.91
C SER A 78 0.14 15.03 6.13
N ILE A 79 0.22 14.29 7.24
CA ILE A 79 1.34 13.37 7.53
C ILE A 79 0.97 11.96 7.07
N SER A 80 1.68 11.47 6.04
CA SER A 80 1.54 10.12 5.50
C SER A 80 2.91 9.49 5.29
N GLN A 81 3.29 8.54 6.17
CA GLN A 81 4.52 7.76 6.02
C GLN A 81 4.54 7.03 4.67
N ILE A 82 3.40 6.49 4.27
CA ILE A 82 3.17 5.85 2.96
C ILE A 82 3.63 6.72 1.79
N ARG A 83 3.30 8.02 1.82
CA ARG A 83 3.69 8.96 0.76
C ARG A 83 5.18 9.25 0.81
N THR A 84 5.77 9.37 1.99
CA THR A 84 7.18 9.71 2.13
C THR A 84 8.14 8.54 1.85
N THR A 85 7.69 7.29 2.01
CA THR A 85 8.56 6.11 1.83
C THR A 85 8.55 5.53 0.41
N HIS A 86 7.71 6.02 -0.51
CA HIS A 86 7.67 5.49 -1.88
C HIS A 86 7.98 6.53 -2.95
N PHE A 87 7.74 7.82 -2.68
CA PHE A 87 8.13 8.89 -3.59
C PHE A 87 9.51 9.40 -3.17
N HIS A 88 10.57 8.95 -3.86
CA HIS A 88 11.96 9.31 -3.51
C HIS A 88 12.65 10.18 -4.58
N GLY A 89 12.00 10.50 -5.70
CA GLY A 89 12.60 11.34 -6.74
C GLY A 89 11.61 12.09 -7.64
N HIS A 90 12.14 13.05 -8.40
CA HIS A 90 11.39 13.86 -9.37
C HIS A 90 10.72 13.02 -10.48
N GLU A 91 11.22 11.82 -10.74
CA GLU A 91 10.64 10.87 -11.72
C GLU A 91 9.38 10.15 -11.22
N ASP A 92 9.11 10.13 -9.91
CA ASP A 92 7.92 9.49 -9.33
C ASP A 92 6.72 10.44 -9.24
N ILE A 93 6.91 11.73 -9.52
CA ILE A 93 5.92 12.81 -9.32
C ILE A 93 5.23 13.19 -10.64
N LEU A 94 5.74 12.75 -11.79
CA LEU A 94 5.26 13.05 -13.16
C LEU A 94 4.77 11.79 -13.89
#